data_AF-A0A8E8EZR4-F1
#
_entry.id   AF-A0A8E8EZR4-F1
#
_cell.length_a   1.000
_cell.length_b   1.000
_cell.length_c   1.000
_cell.angle_alpha   90.00
_cell.angle_beta   90.00
_cell.angle_gamma   90.00
#
_symmetry.space_group_name_H-M   'P 1'
#
loop_
_entity.id
_entity.type
_entity.pdbx_description
1 polymer ?
#
loop_
_entity_poly.entity_id
_entity_poly.type
_entity_poly.pdbx_seq_one_letter_code
_entity_poly.pdbx_strand_id
1 'polypeptide(L)'
;MRILIIDQCSGTKSHPADHPIVDQEETQNEDAESLLQSLGIEGIRAKDLYDGKQQRRITEAIHALTTKGHSVERFFVSAGFGLVNEDQRLPPYEATFNSMSQAEIAEREERFQLTQRLRELIDTGGFDVVFLALGAKYYDTIDLNGLLSSTPVETTVVLFNQEGMEERYEQAISVPARTEEGKKFGSTVVGLKGTYLKNFSAALCGSKDSVTPNEAAEYCLTDSSANSQSGIDNFS
;
A
#
# COMPACT_ATOMS: atom_id res chain seq x y z
N MET A 1 15.62 8.53 5.82
CA MET A 1 15.14 7.54 4.85
C MET A 1 14.02 8.08 3.96
N ARG A 2 14.03 7.67 2.69
CA ARG A 2 12.92 7.71 1.73
C ARG A 2 12.20 6.36 1.74
N ILE A 3 10.90 6.40 1.98
CA ILE A 3 10.04 5.22 2.09
C ILE A 3 8.95 5.32 1.03
N LEU A 4 8.79 4.27 0.23
CA LEU A 4 7.67 4.12 -0.69
C LEU A 4 6.67 3.12 -0.13
N ILE A 5 5.39 3.48 -0.18
CA ILE A 5 4.28 2.58 0.14
C ILE A 5 3.41 2.42 -1.10
N ILE A 6 3.41 1.21 -1.66
CA ILE A 6 2.47 0.77 -2.68
C ILE A 6 1.30 0.11 -1.97
N ASP A 7 0.22 0.87 -1.82
CA ASP A 7 -1.04 0.40 -1.26
C ASP A 7 -1.98 -0.09 -2.38
N GLN A 8 -3.10 -0.69 -2.00
CA GLN A 8 -4.16 -1.09 -2.91
C GLN A 8 -5.37 -0.17 -2.78
N CYS A 9 -6.12 0.01 -3.86
CA CYS A 9 -7.42 0.67 -3.77
C CYS A 9 -8.38 -0.10 -2.85
N SER A 10 -9.35 0.60 -2.27
CA SER A 10 -10.38 0.00 -1.42
C SER A 10 -11.67 -0.22 -2.20
N GLY A 11 -12.35 -1.34 -1.92
CA GLY A 11 -13.73 -1.53 -2.37
C GLY A 11 -14.65 -0.47 -1.78
N THR A 12 -14.43 -0.11 -0.51
CA THR A 12 -15.15 0.98 0.15
C THR A 12 -14.49 2.33 -0.18
N LYS A 13 -15.29 3.27 -0.68
CA LYS A 13 -14.84 4.63 -1.01
C LYS A 13 -15.65 5.66 -0.24
N SER A 14 -14.97 6.65 0.34
CA SER A 14 -15.60 7.77 1.03
C SER A 14 -15.83 8.92 0.05
N HIS A 15 -17.09 9.26 -0.18
CA HIS A 15 -17.46 10.36 -1.04
C HIS A 15 -18.79 10.99 -0.58
N PRO A 16 -19.06 12.26 -0.94
CA PRO A 16 -20.36 12.86 -0.75
C PRO A 16 -21.47 12.06 -1.46
N ALA A 17 -22.66 12.00 -0.87
CA ALA A 17 -23.78 11.20 -1.39
C ALA A 17 -24.32 11.69 -2.74
N ASP A 18 -24.06 12.95 -3.08
CA ASP A 18 -24.46 13.61 -4.32
C ASP A 18 -23.41 13.48 -5.44
N HIS A 19 -22.23 12.93 -5.16
CA HIS A 19 -21.25 12.66 -6.22
C HIS A 19 -21.67 11.46 -7.08
N PRO A 20 -21.60 11.58 -8.42
CA PRO A 20 -21.81 10.45 -9.31
C PRO A 20 -20.74 9.38 -9.09
N ILE A 21 -21.15 8.12 -9.19
CA ILE A 21 -20.28 6.95 -9.08
C ILE A 21 -20.07 6.38 -10.47
N VAL A 22 -18.80 6.32 -10.87
CA VAL A 22 -18.35 5.74 -12.15
C VAL A 22 -18.31 4.23 -12.06
N ASP A 23 -18.80 3.52 -13.07
CA ASP A 23 -18.79 2.06 -13.06
C ASP A 23 -17.48 1.45 -13.61
N GLN A 24 -17.41 0.11 -13.58
CA GLN A 24 -16.23 -0.62 -14.05
C GLN A 24 -16.00 -0.43 -15.56
N GLU A 25 -17.05 -0.31 -16.38
CA GLU A 25 -16.95 -0.15 -17.84
C GLU A 25 -16.44 1.25 -18.19
N GLU A 26 -16.93 2.28 -17.51
CA GLU A 26 -16.45 3.65 -17.69
C GLU A 26 -14.96 3.77 -17.30
N THR A 27 -14.57 3.24 -16.13
CA THR A 27 -13.14 3.18 -15.75
C THR A 27 -12.30 2.29 -16.66
N GLN A 28 -12.92 1.41 -17.46
CA GLN A 28 -12.22 0.63 -18.48
C GLN A 28 -11.88 1.44 -19.71
N ASN A 29 -12.69 2.45 -20.04
CA ASN A 29 -12.60 3.13 -21.32
C ASN A 29 -11.93 4.50 -21.17
N GLU A 30 -12.18 5.20 -20.07
CA GLU A 30 -11.72 6.58 -19.85
C GLU A 30 -10.66 6.69 -18.76
N ASP A 31 -9.90 7.78 -18.78
CA ASP A 31 -9.00 8.15 -17.68
C ASP A 31 -9.71 9.02 -16.65
N ALA A 32 -9.08 9.19 -15.48
CA ALA A 32 -9.67 9.94 -14.38
C ALA A 32 -9.96 11.40 -14.74
N GLU A 33 -9.10 12.06 -15.52
CA GLU A 33 -9.26 13.47 -15.86
C GLU A 33 -10.46 13.69 -16.78
N SER A 34 -10.61 12.84 -17.79
CA SER A 34 -11.74 12.84 -18.72
C SER A 34 -13.07 12.61 -17.99
N LEU A 35 -13.10 11.66 -17.07
CA LEU A 35 -14.29 11.38 -16.25
C LEU A 35 -14.62 12.54 -15.30
N LEU A 36 -13.64 13.16 -14.67
CA LEU A 36 -13.89 14.34 -13.82
C LEU A 36 -14.47 15.50 -14.63
N GLN A 37 -13.95 15.72 -15.85
CA GLN A 37 -14.45 16.74 -16.76
C GLN A 37 -15.88 16.44 -17.23
N SER A 38 -16.18 15.20 -17.62
CA SER A 38 -17.50 14.80 -18.10
C SER A 38 -18.58 14.86 -17.01
N LEU A 39 -18.20 14.53 -15.77
CA LEU A 39 -19.07 14.61 -14.59
C LEU A 39 -19.18 16.03 -14.03
N GLY A 40 -18.31 16.95 -14.42
CA GLY A 40 -18.29 18.31 -13.92
C GLY A 40 -17.94 18.43 -12.43
N ILE A 41 -17.12 17.52 -11.91
CA ILE A 41 -16.70 17.50 -10.50
C ILE A 41 -15.18 17.63 -10.38
N GLU A 42 -14.69 18.21 -9.28
CA GLU A 42 -13.24 18.31 -9.04
C GLU A 42 -12.58 16.98 -8.70
N GLY A 43 -13.34 16.01 -8.19
CA GLY A 43 -12.81 14.74 -7.71
C GLY A 43 -12.23 14.80 -6.30
N ILE A 44 -11.98 13.62 -5.75
CA ILE A 44 -11.51 13.41 -4.37
C ILE A 44 -10.09 12.85 -4.44
N ARG A 45 -9.19 13.34 -3.59
CA ARG A 45 -7.82 12.80 -3.52
C ARG A 45 -7.87 11.31 -3.18
N ALA A 46 -7.04 10.50 -3.81
CA ALA A 46 -7.03 9.05 -3.62
C ALA A 46 -6.94 8.64 -2.13
N LYS A 47 -6.12 9.33 -1.33
CA LYS A 47 -6.01 9.09 0.12
C LYS A 47 -7.26 9.38 0.94
N ASP A 48 -8.09 10.30 0.45
CA ASP A 48 -9.36 10.67 1.09
C ASP A 48 -10.51 9.81 0.54
N LEU A 49 -10.39 9.34 -0.70
CA LEU A 49 -11.36 8.47 -1.36
C LEU A 49 -11.31 7.04 -0.81
N TYR A 50 -10.13 6.43 -0.70
CA TYR A 50 -10.02 5.02 -0.31
C TYR A 50 -10.17 4.83 1.20
N ASP A 51 -11.35 4.35 1.63
CA ASP A 51 -11.69 4.23 3.04
C ASP A 51 -11.75 2.77 3.49
N GLY A 52 -10.66 2.28 4.08
CA GLY A 52 -10.58 0.94 4.64
C GLY A 52 -9.66 0.88 5.85
N LYS A 53 -9.77 -0.20 6.64
CA LYS A 53 -8.95 -0.39 7.85
C LYS A 53 -7.45 -0.37 7.55
N GLN A 54 -7.04 -0.93 6.41
CA GLN A 54 -5.66 -0.87 5.94
C GLN A 54 -5.27 0.58 5.66
N GLN A 55 -6.06 1.29 4.86
CA GLN A 55 -5.77 2.64 4.41
C GLN A 55 -5.64 3.62 5.58
N ARG A 56 -6.55 3.55 6.56
CA ARG A 56 -6.50 4.38 7.77
C ARG A 56 -5.23 4.14 8.58
N ARG A 57 -4.86 2.88 8.82
CA ARG A 57 -3.64 2.54 9.57
C ARG A 57 -2.36 2.93 8.83
N ILE A 58 -2.34 2.80 7.50
CA ILE A 58 -1.23 3.29 6.66
C ILE A 58 -1.12 4.81 6.74
N THR A 59 -2.24 5.55 6.72
CA THR A 59 -2.24 7.01 6.92
C THR A 59 -1.66 7.39 8.29
N GLU A 60 -2.03 6.68 9.36
CA GLU A 60 -1.43 6.88 10.70
C GLU A 60 0.09 6.62 10.68
N ALA A 61 0.55 5.55 10.01
CA ALA A 61 1.96 5.21 9.90
C ALA A 61 2.75 6.28 9.13
N ILE A 62 2.22 6.78 8.01
CA ILE A 62 2.82 7.87 7.22
C ILE A 62 2.98 9.11 8.09
N HIS A 63 1.95 9.49 8.85
CA HIS A 63 2.02 10.63 9.76
C HIS A 63 3.11 10.47 10.83
N ALA A 64 3.22 9.28 11.43
CA ALA A 64 4.25 8.98 12.41
C ALA A 64 5.67 9.02 11.80
N LEU A 65 5.86 8.43 10.62
CA LEU A 65 7.15 8.42 9.91
C LEU A 65 7.61 9.83 9.51
N THR A 66 6.69 10.63 8.95
CA THR A 66 6.97 12.01 8.54
C THR A 66 7.29 12.91 9.73
N THR A 67 6.59 12.75 10.86
CA THR A 67 6.90 13.45 12.12
C THR A 67 8.29 13.13 12.65
N LYS A 68 8.80 11.92 12.36
CA LYS A 68 10.18 11.49 12.71
C LYS A 68 11.24 11.96 11.70
N GLY A 69 10.86 12.73 10.68
CA GLY A 69 11.78 13.28 9.68
C GLY A 69 12.04 12.37 8.48
N HIS A 70 11.28 11.28 8.32
CA HIS A 70 11.38 10.44 7.13
C HIS A 70 10.55 11.02 5.97
N SER A 71 11.04 10.86 4.74
CA SER A 71 10.26 11.19 3.54
C SER A 71 9.44 9.97 3.15
N VAL A 72 8.13 10.13 2.99
CA VAL A 72 7.24 9.01 2.67
C VAL A 72 6.40 9.37 1.45
N GLU A 73 6.40 8.49 0.46
CA GLU A 73 5.55 8.58 -0.73
C GLU A 73 4.57 7.41 -0.75
N ARG A 74 3.32 7.68 -1.10
CA ARG A 74 2.28 6.65 -1.21
C ARG A 74 1.65 6.67 -2.59
N PHE A 75 1.57 5.49 -3.19
CA PHE A 75 0.83 5.22 -4.41
C PHE A 75 -0.14 4.07 -4.20
N PHE A 76 -1.21 4.03 -4.99
CA PHE A 76 -2.21 2.99 -4.99
C PHE A 76 -2.18 2.23 -6.30
N VAL A 77 -2.20 0.89 -6.21
CA VAL A 77 -2.60 0.04 -7.33
C VAL A 77 -4.14 0.02 -7.36
N SER A 78 -4.70 0.59 -8.42
CA SER A 78 -6.13 0.80 -8.63
C SER A 78 -6.65 -0.02 -9.79
N ALA A 79 -7.73 -0.78 -9.56
CA ALA A 79 -8.41 -1.52 -10.61
C ALA A 79 -9.08 -0.62 -11.66
N GLY A 80 -9.44 0.61 -11.27
CA GLY A 80 -10.08 1.57 -12.18
C GLY A 80 -9.08 2.48 -12.90
N PHE A 81 -7.92 2.77 -12.30
CA PHE A 81 -7.04 3.86 -12.77
C PHE A 81 -5.54 3.54 -12.75
N GLY A 82 -5.17 2.27 -12.55
CA GLY A 82 -3.77 1.85 -12.58
C GLY A 82 -2.98 2.35 -11.38
N LEU A 83 -1.76 2.87 -11.61
CA LEU A 83 -0.92 3.42 -10.55
C LEU A 83 -1.27 4.88 -10.27
N VAL A 84 -1.75 5.15 -9.05
CA VAL A 84 -2.35 6.42 -8.64
C VAL A 84 -1.58 7.04 -7.47
N ASN A 85 -1.16 8.30 -7.57
CA ASN A 85 -0.55 9.01 -6.45
C ASN A 85 -1.58 9.38 -5.37
N GLU A 86 -1.19 9.44 -4.10
CA GLU A 86 -2.13 9.69 -3.00
C GLU A 86 -2.92 11.01 -3.08
N ASP A 87 -2.36 12.03 -3.73
CA ASP A 87 -2.98 13.34 -3.94
C ASP A 87 -3.67 13.47 -5.30
N GLN A 88 -3.55 12.47 -6.18
CA GLN A 88 -4.28 12.44 -7.44
C GLN A 88 -5.78 12.43 -7.17
N ARG A 89 -6.52 13.31 -7.86
CA ARG A 89 -7.97 13.39 -7.76
C ARG A 89 -8.62 12.37 -8.67
N LEU A 90 -9.61 11.66 -8.13
CA LEU A 90 -10.38 10.64 -8.82
C LEU A 90 -11.88 10.90 -8.63
N PRO A 91 -12.74 10.51 -9.58
CA PRO A 91 -14.16 10.40 -9.30
C PRO A 91 -14.40 9.21 -8.34
N PRO A 92 -15.50 9.18 -7.57
CA PRO A 92 -15.96 7.95 -6.95
C PRO A 92 -16.24 6.90 -8.02
N TYR A 93 -15.88 5.64 -7.76
CA TYR A 93 -16.02 4.57 -8.75
C TYR A 93 -16.18 3.18 -8.13
N GLU A 94 -16.77 2.25 -8.87
CA GLU A 94 -16.94 0.84 -8.47
C GLU A 94 -16.12 -0.10 -9.36
N ALA A 95 -14.86 -0.30 -8.99
CA ALA A 95 -13.99 -1.32 -9.57
C ALA A 95 -13.02 -1.87 -8.52
N THR A 96 -12.80 -3.18 -8.54
CA THR A 96 -11.83 -3.88 -7.69
C THR A 96 -11.33 -5.15 -8.37
N PHE A 97 -10.03 -5.46 -8.24
CA PHE A 97 -9.50 -6.72 -8.80
C PHE A 97 -10.08 -7.97 -8.14
N ASN A 98 -10.69 -7.84 -6.95
CA ASN A 98 -11.32 -8.98 -6.27
C ASN A 98 -12.59 -9.48 -6.96
N SER A 99 -13.28 -8.63 -7.75
CA SER A 99 -14.47 -9.02 -8.52
C SER A 99 -14.14 -9.40 -9.96
N MET A 100 -12.90 -9.18 -10.41
CA MET A 100 -12.46 -9.41 -11.79
C MET A 100 -11.97 -10.84 -12.01
N SER A 101 -12.26 -11.36 -13.20
CA SER A 101 -11.67 -12.56 -13.77
C SER A 101 -10.19 -12.36 -14.10
N GLN A 102 -9.46 -13.45 -14.35
CA GLN A 102 -8.05 -13.35 -14.76
C GLN A 102 -7.87 -12.65 -16.10
N ALA A 103 -8.84 -12.77 -17.02
CA ALA A 103 -8.80 -12.09 -18.31
C ALA A 103 -8.94 -10.57 -18.15
N GLU A 104 -9.89 -10.12 -17.32
CA GLU A 104 -10.05 -8.69 -16.99
C GLU A 104 -8.81 -8.15 -16.27
N ILE A 105 -8.22 -8.92 -15.34
CA ILE A 105 -6.98 -8.52 -14.66
C ILE A 105 -5.84 -8.34 -15.67
N ALA A 106 -5.67 -9.27 -16.62
CA ALA A 106 -4.64 -9.17 -17.64
C ALA A 106 -4.84 -7.96 -18.56
N GLU A 107 -6.08 -7.69 -18.98
CA GLU A 107 -6.42 -6.51 -19.77
C GLU A 107 -6.09 -5.20 -19.01
N ARG A 108 -6.40 -5.15 -17.71
CA ARG A 108 -6.06 -4.01 -16.86
C ARG A 108 -4.56 -3.83 -16.68
N GLU A 109 -3.82 -4.92 -16.52
CA GLU A 109 -2.36 -4.89 -16.44
C GLU A 109 -1.75 -4.31 -17.72
N GLU A 110 -2.18 -4.79 -18.89
CA GLU A 110 -1.72 -4.33 -20.20
C GLU A 110 -2.02 -2.84 -20.41
N ARG A 111 -3.26 -2.41 -20.11
CA ARG A 111 -3.68 -1.01 -20.24
C ARG A 111 -2.87 -0.09 -19.35
N PHE A 112 -2.67 -0.46 -18.09
CA PHE A 112 -2.06 0.42 -17.09
C PHE A 112 -0.54 0.29 -17.00
N GLN A 113 0.04 -0.74 -17.63
CA GLN A 113 1.46 -1.06 -17.58
C GLN A 113 2.00 -1.07 -16.14
N LEU A 114 1.22 -1.66 -15.22
CA LEU A 114 1.45 -1.54 -13.77
C LEU A 114 2.87 -1.98 -13.38
N THR A 115 3.31 -3.12 -13.91
CA THR A 115 4.66 -3.64 -13.66
C THR A 115 5.72 -2.62 -14.08
N GLN A 116 5.63 -2.09 -15.30
CA GLN A 116 6.61 -1.14 -15.83
C GLN A 116 6.63 0.15 -15.01
N ARG A 117 5.45 0.73 -14.73
CA ARG A 117 5.36 1.99 -13.98
C ARG A 117 5.85 1.86 -12.55
N LEU A 118 5.63 0.71 -11.91
CA LEU A 118 6.20 0.43 -10.58
C LEU A 118 7.73 0.30 -10.62
N ARG A 119 8.28 -0.35 -11.64
CA ARG A 119 9.75 -0.43 -11.83
C ARG A 119 10.35 0.97 -11.98
N GLU A 120 9.81 1.77 -12.88
CA GLU A 120 10.27 3.15 -13.12
C GLU A 120 10.18 4.00 -11.84
N LEU A 121 9.09 3.88 -11.09
CA LEU A 121 8.92 4.59 -9.82
C LEU A 121 9.99 4.19 -8.79
N ILE A 122 10.22 2.89 -8.61
CA ILE A 122 11.18 2.39 -7.61
C ILE A 122 12.62 2.74 -8.00
N ASP A 123 12.98 2.53 -9.28
CA ASP A 123 14.33 2.78 -9.80
C ASP A 123 14.73 4.26 -9.72
N THR A 124 13.82 5.16 -10.12
CA THR A 124 14.11 6.60 -10.13
C THR A 124 13.91 7.28 -8.77
N GLY A 125 13.18 6.64 -7.86
CA GLY A 125 12.79 7.23 -6.59
C GLY A 125 13.87 7.20 -5.51
N GLY A 126 14.89 6.35 -5.63
CA GLY A 126 15.98 6.26 -4.63
C GLY A 126 15.44 5.95 -3.23
N PHE A 127 14.53 4.98 -3.13
CA PHE A 127 13.90 4.58 -1.88
C PHE A 127 14.79 3.62 -1.09
N ASP A 128 14.90 3.84 0.22
CA ASP A 128 15.59 2.93 1.15
C ASP A 128 14.71 1.72 1.48
N VAL A 129 13.39 1.94 1.57
CA VAL A 129 12.40 0.92 1.89
C VAL A 129 11.17 1.05 1.01
N VAL A 130 10.73 -0.05 0.41
CA VAL A 130 9.50 -0.16 -0.38
C VAL A 130 8.56 -1.17 0.27
N PHE A 131 7.34 -0.76 0.60
CA PHE A 131 6.28 -1.65 1.05
C PHE A 131 5.32 -1.96 -0.10
N LEU A 132 5.15 -3.24 -0.46
CA LEU A 132 4.07 -3.70 -1.34
C LEU A 132 2.89 -4.21 -0.49
N ALA A 133 2.06 -3.30 0.02
CA ALA A 133 0.91 -3.58 0.88
C ALA A 133 -0.30 -4.16 0.10
N LEU A 134 -0.07 -5.13 -0.78
CA LEU A 134 -1.02 -5.63 -1.77
C LEU A 134 -1.67 -6.95 -1.35
N GLY A 135 -2.95 -7.14 -1.68
CA GLY A 135 -3.65 -8.42 -1.61
C GLY A 135 -3.24 -9.38 -2.73
N ALA A 136 -3.58 -10.67 -2.61
CA ALA A 136 -3.19 -11.70 -3.59
C ALA A 136 -3.60 -11.32 -5.03
N LYS A 137 -4.86 -10.92 -5.24
CA LYS A 137 -5.36 -10.45 -6.55
C LYS A 137 -4.65 -9.21 -7.11
N TYR A 138 -4.06 -8.39 -6.25
CA TYR A 138 -3.27 -7.24 -6.68
C TYR A 138 -1.84 -7.65 -7.03
N TYR A 139 -1.27 -8.64 -6.33
CA TYR A 139 -0.01 -9.25 -6.75
C TYR A 139 -0.13 -9.94 -8.12
N ASP A 140 -1.28 -10.53 -8.45
CA ASP A 140 -1.53 -11.11 -9.77
C ASP A 140 -1.49 -10.09 -10.92
N THR A 141 -1.57 -8.78 -10.61
CA THR A 141 -1.52 -7.68 -11.59
C THR A 141 -0.11 -7.16 -11.85
N ILE A 142 0.91 -7.75 -11.21
CA ILE A 142 2.30 -7.32 -11.34
C ILE A 142 3.21 -8.54 -11.55
N ASP A 143 4.16 -8.44 -12.48
CA ASP A 143 5.27 -9.38 -12.54
C ASP A 143 6.24 -9.08 -11.39
N LEU A 144 5.94 -9.66 -10.22
CA LEU A 144 6.72 -9.48 -8.99
C LEU A 144 8.16 -9.95 -9.15
N ASN A 145 8.41 -11.03 -9.88
CA ASN A 145 9.77 -11.53 -10.08
C ASN A 145 10.60 -10.55 -10.89
N GLY A 146 10.08 -10.06 -12.02
CA GLY A 146 10.80 -9.09 -12.80
C GLY A 146 10.89 -7.73 -12.11
N LEU A 147 9.90 -7.34 -11.29
CA LEU A 147 9.99 -6.16 -10.43
C LEU A 147 11.18 -6.26 -9.46
N LEU A 148 11.24 -7.33 -8.66
CA LEU A 148 12.32 -7.56 -7.70
C LEU A 148 13.69 -7.71 -8.39
N SER A 149 13.75 -8.36 -9.56
CA SER A 149 14.99 -8.50 -10.34
C SER A 149 15.57 -7.16 -10.81
N SER A 150 14.72 -6.14 -10.97
CA SER A 150 15.13 -4.78 -11.36
C SER A 150 15.32 -3.83 -10.18
N THR A 151 14.82 -4.17 -9.00
CA THR A 151 14.95 -3.32 -7.80
C THR A 151 16.39 -3.34 -7.29
N PRO A 152 17.00 -2.17 -6.98
CA PRO A 152 18.34 -2.11 -6.38
C PRO A 152 18.45 -2.98 -5.11
N VAL A 153 19.59 -3.65 -4.94
CA VAL A 153 19.81 -4.57 -3.80
C VAL A 153 19.90 -3.83 -2.46
N GLU A 154 20.20 -2.53 -2.50
CA GLU A 154 20.23 -1.64 -1.34
C GLU A 154 18.83 -1.22 -0.87
N THR A 155 17.80 -1.37 -1.72
CA THR A 155 16.41 -1.05 -1.40
C THR A 155 15.73 -2.24 -0.74
N THR A 156 15.41 -2.12 0.55
CA THR A 156 14.64 -3.15 1.26
C THR A 156 13.19 -3.19 0.77
N VAL A 157 12.75 -4.34 0.28
CA VAL A 157 11.38 -4.56 -0.20
C VAL A 157 10.60 -5.44 0.79
N VAL A 158 9.55 -4.88 1.38
CA VAL A 158 8.65 -5.60 2.29
C VAL A 158 7.41 -6.06 1.53
N LEU A 159 7.22 -7.37 1.46
CA LEU A 159 6.10 -8.07 0.85
C LEU A 159 5.18 -8.65 1.93
N PHE A 160 3.96 -9.03 1.55
CA PHE A 160 3.03 -9.70 2.46
C PHE A 160 2.46 -10.97 1.85
N ASN A 161 2.59 -12.10 2.55
CA ASN A 161 2.15 -13.43 2.10
C ASN A 161 2.73 -13.84 0.74
N GLN A 162 4.02 -13.54 0.51
CA GLN A 162 4.81 -13.93 -0.68
C GLN A 162 6.01 -14.77 -0.25
N GLU A 163 5.78 -15.78 0.59
CA GLU A 163 6.84 -16.61 1.17
C GLU A 163 7.70 -17.26 0.07
N GLY A 164 9.02 -17.33 0.32
CA GLY A 164 10.01 -17.87 -0.62
C GLY A 164 10.60 -16.84 -1.58
N MET A 165 10.08 -15.60 -1.64
CA MET A 165 10.72 -14.53 -2.41
C MET A 165 12.08 -14.14 -1.81
N GLU A 166 12.17 -14.14 -0.49
CA GLU A 166 13.40 -13.88 0.28
C GLU A 166 14.53 -14.89 0.03
N GLU A 167 14.22 -16.09 -0.45
CA GLU A 167 15.25 -17.09 -0.83
C GLU A 167 15.92 -16.75 -2.17
N ARG A 168 15.24 -15.94 -3.00
CA ARG A 168 15.68 -15.59 -4.36
C ARG A 168 16.21 -14.17 -4.46
N TYR A 169 15.70 -13.25 -3.65
CA TYR A 169 16.03 -11.84 -3.69
C TYR A 169 16.42 -11.36 -2.29
N GLU A 170 17.72 -11.11 -2.09
CA GLU A 170 18.29 -10.76 -0.77
C GLU A 170 17.72 -9.47 -0.17
N GLN A 171 17.27 -8.56 -1.04
CA GLN A 171 16.65 -7.29 -0.65
C GLN A 171 15.17 -7.42 -0.28
N ALA A 172 14.55 -8.58 -0.48
CA ALA A 172 13.12 -8.80 -0.23
C ALA A 172 12.89 -9.57 1.07
N ILE A 173 11.78 -9.25 1.74
CA ILE A 173 11.28 -10.03 2.87
C ILE A 173 9.76 -10.15 2.80
N SER A 174 9.25 -11.38 2.97
CA SER A 174 7.82 -11.63 3.09
C SER A 174 7.39 -11.68 4.55
N VAL A 175 6.47 -10.80 4.94
CA VAL A 175 5.88 -10.78 6.28
C VAL A 175 4.51 -11.50 6.23
N PRO A 176 4.27 -12.51 7.08
CA PRO A 176 3.01 -13.22 7.11
C PRO A 176 1.89 -12.32 7.65
N ALA A 177 0.83 -12.17 6.87
CA ALA A 177 -0.34 -11.37 7.18
C ALA A 177 -1.63 -12.18 6.92
N ARG A 178 -1.84 -13.26 7.69
CA ARG A 178 -2.98 -14.18 7.55
C ARG A 178 -3.88 -14.13 8.81
N THR A 179 -4.90 -15.00 8.83
CA THR A 179 -5.92 -15.05 9.90
C THR A 179 -5.34 -15.34 11.28
N GLU A 180 -4.31 -16.18 11.36
CA GLU A 180 -3.68 -16.54 12.63
C GLU A 180 -2.91 -15.35 13.24
N GLU A 181 -2.23 -14.57 12.40
CA GLU A 181 -1.58 -13.33 12.84
C GLU A 181 -2.60 -12.23 13.17
N GLY A 182 -3.74 -12.19 12.47
CA GLY A 182 -4.82 -11.24 12.78
C GLY A 182 -5.33 -11.38 14.21
N LYS A 183 -5.47 -12.61 14.71
CA LYS A 183 -5.84 -12.88 16.11
C LYS A 183 -4.79 -12.36 17.09
N LYS A 184 -3.50 -12.50 16.78
CA LYS A 184 -2.38 -12.06 17.64
C LYS A 184 -2.35 -10.53 17.84
N PHE A 185 -2.74 -9.76 16.83
CA PHE A 185 -2.72 -8.29 16.86
C PHE A 185 -4.11 -7.65 17.02
N GLY A 186 -5.13 -8.42 17.43
CA GLY A 186 -6.49 -7.92 17.63
C GLY A 186 -7.10 -7.27 16.38
N SER A 187 -6.71 -7.73 15.19
CA SER A 187 -7.05 -7.12 13.90
C SER A 187 -7.66 -8.15 12.94
N THR A 188 -8.53 -7.70 12.04
CA THR A 188 -8.96 -8.53 10.90
C THR A 188 -7.80 -8.64 9.90
N VAL A 189 -7.67 -9.75 9.16
CA VAL A 189 -6.60 -9.98 8.15
C VAL A 189 -6.37 -8.77 7.23
N VAL A 190 -7.45 -8.12 6.79
CA VAL A 190 -7.41 -6.93 5.91
C VAL A 190 -6.73 -5.73 6.59
N GLY A 191 -6.86 -5.57 7.91
CA GLY A 191 -6.23 -4.48 8.65
C GLY A 191 -4.80 -4.77 9.08
N LEU A 192 -4.32 -6.00 8.92
CA LEU A 192 -3.06 -6.45 9.50
C LEU A 192 -1.84 -5.82 8.82
N LYS A 193 -1.85 -5.67 7.49
CA LYS A 193 -0.77 -4.99 6.75
C LYS A 193 -0.61 -3.53 7.18
N GLY A 194 -1.73 -2.82 7.31
CA GLY A 194 -1.71 -1.46 7.88
C GLY A 194 -1.24 -1.43 9.33
N THR A 195 -1.50 -2.48 10.12
CA THR A 195 -0.99 -2.63 11.49
C THR A 195 0.52 -2.79 11.50
N TYR A 196 1.05 -3.61 10.60
CA TYR A 196 2.49 -3.82 10.45
C TYR A 196 3.21 -2.55 10.05
N LEU A 197 2.67 -1.75 9.12
CA LEU A 197 3.24 -0.44 8.83
C LEU A 197 3.17 0.50 10.04
N LYS A 198 2.10 0.45 10.84
CA LYS A 198 2.02 1.22 12.09
C LYS A 198 3.09 0.79 13.10
N ASN A 199 3.28 -0.52 13.29
CA ASN A 199 4.32 -1.06 14.16
C ASN A 199 5.72 -0.66 13.66
N PHE A 200 5.95 -0.77 12.35
CA PHE A 200 7.17 -0.32 11.71
C PHE A 200 7.43 1.15 11.99
N SER A 201 6.42 2.00 11.79
CA SER A 201 6.53 3.43 12.06
C SER A 201 6.82 3.75 13.52
N ALA A 202 6.36 2.92 14.47
CA ALA A 202 6.59 3.11 15.89
C ALA A 202 8.03 2.68 16.28
N ALA A 203 8.46 1.52 15.81
CA ALA A 203 9.77 0.93 16.09
C ALA A 203 10.92 1.68 15.42
N LEU A 204 10.68 2.27 14.24
CA LEU A 204 11.72 3.00 13.51
C LEU A 204 12.12 4.28 14.25
N CYS A 205 13.41 4.40 14.59
CA CYS A 205 13.99 5.60 15.19
C CYS A 205 14.31 6.67 14.12
N GLY A 206 14.14 7.95 14.46
CA GLY A 206 14.29 9.06 13.50
C GLY A 206 15.70 9.25 12.91
N SER A 207 16.75 8.73 13.56
CA SER A 207 18.14 8.86 13.11
C SER A 207 18.65 7.69 12.26
N LYS A 208 17.78 6.76 11.85
CA LYS A 208 18.21 5.58 11.09
C LYS A 208 18.19 5.87 9.60
N ASP A 209 19.30 5.58 8.92
CA ASP A 209 19.52 5.90 7.50
C ASP A 209 19.27 4.73 6.55
N SER A 210 19.22 3.49 7.04
CA SER A 210 18.86 2.31 6.27
C SER A 210 18.22 1.25 7.17
N VAL A 211 17.42 0.35 6.61
CA VAL A 211 16.80 -0.78 7.34
C VAL A 211 16.99 -2.03 6.50
N THR A 212 17.55 -3.08 7.08
CA THR A 212 17.67 -4.38 6.38
C THR A 212 16.32 -5.09 6.29
N PRO A 213 16.14 -6.05 5.37
CA PRO A 213 14.87 -6.79 5.26
C PRO A 213 14.47 -7.50 6.57
N ASN A 214 15.42 -8.09 7.29
CA ASN A 214 15.14 -8.73 8.58
C ASN A 214 14.69 -7.74 9.66
N GLU A 215 15.32 -6.57 9.74
CA GLU A 215 14.90 -5.51 10.66
C GLU A 215 13.52 -4.96 10.28
N ALA A 216 13.23 -4.82 8.98
CA ALA A 216 11.92 -4.38 8.52
C ALA A 216 10.81 -5.36 8.95
N ALA A 217 11.06 -6.66 8.84
CA ALA A 217 10.13 -7.69 9.33
C ALA A 217 10.00 -7.66 10.86
N GLU A 218 11.11 -7.53 11.61
CA GLU A 218 11.08 -7.39 13.07
C GLU A 218 10.23 -6.19 13.51
N TYR A 219 10.41 -5.04 12.89
CA TYR A 219 9.67 -3.83 13.18
C TYR A 219 8.18 -3.96 12.85
N CYS A 220 7.84 -4.63 11.74
CA CYS A 220 6.45 -4.95 11.40
C CYS A 220 5.78 -5.84 12.46
N LEU A 221 6.50 -6.83 12.98
CA LEU A 221 5.99 -7.84 13.91
C LEU A 221 6.06 -7.42 15.38
N THR A 222 6.65 -6.26 15.70
CA THR A 222 6.73 -5.74 17.06
C THR A 222 5.38 -5.17 17.51
N ASP A 223 4.75 -5.77 18.53
CA ASP A 223 3.52 -5.22 19.09
C ASP A 223 3.81 -3.95 19.91
N SER A 224 3.53 -2.80 19.30
CA SER A 224 3.73 -1.50 19.95
C SER A 224 2.66 -1.20 21.01
N SER A 225 1.54 -1.93 21.01
CA SER A 225 0.44 -1.73 21.97
C SER A 225 0.70 -2.37 23.34
N ALA A 226 1.61 -3.34 23.41
CA ALA A 226 2.07 -3.93 24.67
C ALA A 226 2.93 -2.96 25.51
N ASN A 227 3.63 -2.03 24.84
CA ASN A 227 4.49 -1.04 25.51
C ASN A 227 3.74 0.20 26.02
N SER A 228 2.48 0.41 25.63
CA SER A 228 1.67 1.54 26.11
C SER A 228 0.82 1.22 27.34
N GLN A 229 0.62 -0.06 27.67
CA GLN A 229 -0.10 -0.48 28.89
C GLN A 229 0.80 -0.66 30.12
N SER A 230 2.13 -0.62 29.97
CA SER A 230 3.08 -0.80 31.07
C SER A 230 3.47 0.52 31.78
N GLY A 231 2.83 1.65 31.44
CA GLY A 231 3.22 2.99 31.92
C GLY A 231 2.22 3.72 32.84
N ILE A 232 1.12 3.09 33.27
CA ILE A 232 0.08 3.77 34.10
C ILE A 232 0.00 3.27 35.55
N ASP A 233 0.70 2.21 35.94
CA ASP A 233 0.76 1.77 37.34
C ASP A 233 2.10 2.17 37.98
N ASN A 234 2.24 3.46 38.34
CA ASN A 234 3.08 3.93 39.46
C ASN A 234 2.99 5.44 39.62
N PHE A 235 1.90 5.93 40.21
CA PHE A 235 1.96 7.09 41.09
C PHE A 235 1.05 6.83 42.29
N SER A 236 1.69 6.58 43.44
CA SER A 236 1.12 6.62 44.78
C SER A 236 0.66 8.03 45.17
#